data_AF-A0A358GB41-F1
#
_entry.id   AF-A0A358GB41-F1
#
_cell.length_a   1.000
_cell.length_b   1.000
_cell.length_c   1.000
_cell.angle_alpha   90.00
_cell.angle_beta   90.00
_cell.angle_gamma   90.00
#
_symmetry.space_group_name_H-M   'P 1'
#
loop_
_entity.id
_entity.type
_entity.pdbx_description
1 polymer ?
#
loop_
_entity_poly.entity_id
_entity_poly.type
_entity_poly.pdbx_seq_one_letter_code
_entity_poly.pdbx_strand_id
1 'polypeptide(L)'
;MLTKEDFKKLKKEAKHDIALIEQEVQHLQQKPDSTLHEKDKLWDDEEIGELIRKRQERKYSSWMIELCTIIEDLLNQLYQQTHQKKFNSIQLMKTPAYRSLSNIEILQAELKNQHISLKSGMENIEEEITNVFQLRNKLIHSNFSYASIVRENHDAKQEFESILDTVKQYRKHLKYNQPEN
;
A
#
# COMPACT_ATOMS: atom_id res chain seq x y z
N MET A 1 -5.32 -3.07 26.00
CA MET A 1 -6.29 -2.18 25.35
C MET A 1 -5.51 -1.04 24.74
N LEU A 2 -5.77 -0.70 23.48
CA LEU A 2 -5.08 0.36 22.73
C LEU A 2 -5.24 1.71 23.45
N THR A 3 -4.15 2.47 23.60
CA THR A 3 -4.21 3.85 24.11
C THR A 3 -4.11 4.88 22.97
N LYS A 4 -4.48 6.14 23.25
CA LYS A 4 -4.28 7.25 22.29
C LYS A 4 -2.80 7.43 21.92
N GLU A 5 -1.87 7.20 22.83
CA GLU A 5 -0.44 7.31 22.55
C GLU A 5 0.07 6.15 21.69
N ASP A 6 -0.40 4.92 21.94
CA ASP A 6 -0.09 3.77 21.08
C ASP A 6 -0.58 4.02 19.64
N PHE A 7 -1.82 4.49 19.48
CA PHE A 7 -2.36 4.86 18.17
C PHE A 7 -1.48 5.89 17.44
N LYS A 8 -1.06 6.96 18.14
CA LYS A 8 -0.18 8.00 17.57
C LYS A 8 1.18 7.42 17.17
N LYS A 9 1.74 6.54 18.01
CA LYS A 9 3.04 5.89 17.76
C LYS A 9 2.99 5.05 16.49
N LEU A 10 2.03 4.12 16.39
CA LEU A 10 1.85 3.25 15.22
C LEU A 10 1.66 4.06 13.93
N LYS A 11 0.84 5.11 13.99
CA LYS A 11 0.60 6.00 12.86
C LYS A 11 1.85 6.81 12.46
N LYS A 12 2.74 7.10 13.41
CA LYS A 12 4.01 7.80 13.16
C LYS A 12 5.06 6.84 12.56
N GLU A 13 5.11 5.60 13.02
CA GLU A 13 5.95 4.54 12.44
C GLU A 13 5.59 4.33 10.96
N ALA A 14 4.32 4.09 10.65
CA ALA A 14 3.85 3.99 9.26
C ALA A 14 4.16 5.25 8.43
N LYS A 15 4.11 6.44 9.02
CA LYS A 15 4.51 7.69 8.33
C LYS A 15 5.99 7.69 7.97
N HIS A 16 6.85 7.15 8.83
CA HIS A 16 8.29 7.09 8.58
C HIS A 16 8.62 6.09 7.48
N ASP A 17 8.01 4.90 7.50
CA ASP A 17 8.24 3.87 6.47
C ASP A 17 7.80 4.36 5.09
N ILE A 18 6.62 5.01 4.99
CA ILE A 18 6.17 5.62 3.73
C ILE A 18 7.17 6.69 3.24
N ALA A 19 7.77 7.46 4.14
CA ALA A 19 8.73 8.50 3.77
C ALA A 19 10.07 7.91 3.27
N LEU A 20 10.47 6.72 3.73
CA LEU A 20 11.64 6.02 3.21
C LEU A 20 11.41 5.59 1.74
N ILE A 21 10.24 5.03 1.45
CA ILE A 21 9.85 4.68 0.06
C ILE A 21 9.85 5.93 -0.84
N GLU A 22 9.32 7.06 -0.36
CA GLU A 22 9.37 8.33 -1.10
C GLU A 22 10.80 8.75 -1.47
N GLN A 23 11.75 8.59 -0.54
CA GLN A 23 13.15 8.91 -0.79
C GLN A 23 13.76 7.97 -1.84
N GLU A 24 13.50 6.66 -1.73
CA GLU A 24 13.97 5.67 -2.70
C GLU A 24 13.45 5.95 -4.12
N VAL A 25 12.20 6.38 -4.23
CA VAL A 25 11.60 6.79 -5.51
C VAL A 25 12.29 8.02 -6.09
N GLN A 26 12.57 9.03 -5.26
CA GLN A 26 13.30 10.22 -5.71
C GLN A 26 14.71 9.86 -6.20
N HIS A 27 15.39 8.92 -5.55
CA HIS A 27 16.70 8.43 -5.98
C HIS A 27 16.62 7.66 -7.31
N LEU A 28 15.54 6.92 -7.59
CA LEU A 28 15.36 6.27 -8.88
C LEU A 28 15.16 7.25 -10.04
N GLN A 29 14.60 8.43 -9.78
CA GLN A 29 14.42 9.49 -10.76
C GLN A 29 15.74 10.22 -11.06
N GLN A 30 16.75 10.10 -10.20
CA GLN A 30 18.10 10.58 -10.47
C GLN A 30 18.74 9.65 -11.51
N LYS A 31 19.44 10.25 -12.50
CA LYS A 31 19.88 9.58 -13.73
C LYS A 31 20.48 8.19 -13.45
N PRO A 32 20.08 7.14 -14.19
CA PRO A 32 20.81 5.88 -14.13
C PRO A 32 22.26 6.14 -14.54
N ASP A 33 23.21 5.61 -13.78
CA ASP A 33 24.62 5.62 -14.16
C ASP A 33 24.73 4.98 -15.55
N SER A 34 25.03 5.81 -16.56
CA SER A 34 25.09 5.42 -17.98
C SER A 34 26.27 4.48 -18.29
N THR A 35 27.02 4.07 -17.28
CA THR A 35 28.28 3.33 -17.39
C THR A 35 28.09 1.82 -17.39
N LEU A 36 26.87 1.32 -17.16
CA LEU A 36 26.56 -0.12 -17.08
C LEU A 36 26.43 -0.83 -18.44
N HIS A 37 26.42 -0.10 -19.57
CA HIS A 37 26.13 -0.66 -20.90
C HIS A 37 27.31 -0.70 -21.87
N GLU A 38 28.50 -0.25 -21.47
CA GLU A 38 29.68 -0.39 -22.31
C GLU A 38 30.39 -1.72 -22.06
N LYS A 39 30.04 -2.78 -22.82
CA LYS A 39 31.02 -3.61 -23.57
C LYS A 39 30.55 -4.85 -24.33
N ASP A 40 29.27 -5.23 -24.32
CA ASP A 40 28.84 -6.37 -25.15
C ASP A 40 27.80 -5.94 -26.19
N LYS A 41 28.14 -6.04 -27.49
CA LYS A 41 27.27 -5.76 -28.65
C LYS A 41 26.13 -6.79 -28.81
N LEU A 42 25.56 -7.24 -27.70
CA LEU A 42 24.52 -8.28 -27.66
C LEU A 42 23.12 -7.72 -27.89
N TRP A 43 22.90 -6.44 -27.57
CA TRP A 43 21.61 -5.77 -27.64
C TRP A 43 21.70 -4.42 -28.33
N ASP A 44 20.63 -4.02 -29.01
CA ASP A 44 20.48 -2.66 -29.53
C ASP A 44 19.90 -1.69 -28.49
N ASP A 45 19.88 -0.40 -28.84
CA ASP A 45 19.42 0.67 -27.94
C ASP A 45 17.92 0.53 -27.58
N GLU A 46 17.11 -0.05 -28.47
CA GLU A 46 15.68 -0.28 -28.25
C GLU A 46 15.47 -1.41 -27.23
N GLU A 47 16.19 -2.53 -27.39
CA GLU A 47 16.20 -3.64 -26.45
C GLU A 47 16.70 -3.23 -25.06
N ILE A 48 17.76 -2.42 -24.98
CA ILE A 48 18.26 -1.85 -23.72
C ILE A 48 17.20 -0.93 -23.08
N GLY A 49 16.58 -0.05 -23.87
CA GLY A 49 15.51 0.84 -23.42
C GLY A 49 14.33 0.07 -22.81
N GLU A 50 13.89 -1.01 -23.47
CA GLU A 50 12.81 -1.87 -23.00
C GLU A 50 13.17 -2.63 -21.71
N LEU A 51 14.41 -3.09 -21.57
CA LEU A 51 14.90 -3.72 -20.32
C LEU A 51 14.93 -2.73 -19.15
N ILE A 52 15.37 -1.49 -19.38
CA ILE A 52 15.36 -0.43 -18.38
C ILE A 52 13.92 -0.13 -17.94
N ARG A 53 13.01 0.04 -18.90
CA ARG A 53 11.57 0.28 -18.66
C ARG A 53 10.96 -0.83 -17.79
N LYS A 54 11.11 -2.09 -18.20
CA LYS A 54 10.65 -3.27 -17.42
C LYS A 54 11.26 -3.35 -16.02
N ARG A 55 12.50 -2.91 -15.84
CA ARG A 55 13.14 -2.87 -14.52
C ARG A 55 12.54 -1.77 -13.63
N GLN A 56 12.29 -0.59 -14.18
CA GLN A 56 11.65 0.51 -13.46
C GLN A 56 10.21 0.16 -13.07
N GLU A 57 9.43 -0.44 -13.97
CA GLU A 57 8.07 -0.91 -13.66
C GLU A 57 8.05 -1.87 -12.47
N ARG A 58 8.93 -2.88 -12.47
CA ARG A 58 9.03 -3.82 -11.34
C ARG A 58 9.39 -3.15 -10.03
N LYS A 59 10.21 -2.09 -10.04
CA LYS A 59 10.51 -1.31 -8.82
C LYS A 59 9.25 -0.59 -8.31
N TYR A 60 8.51 0.09 -9.18
CA TYR A 60 7.25 0.74 -8.80
C TYR A 60 6.22 -0.27 -8.26
N SER A 61 6.09 -1.44 -8.90
CA SER A 61 5.24 -2.53 -8.40
C SER A 61 5.67 -3.03 -7.02
N SER A 62 6.98 -3.17 -6.79
CA SER A 62 7.52 -3.60 -5.51
C SER A 62 7.19 -2.61 -4.39
N TRP A 63 7.45 -1.31 -4.62
CA TRP A 63 7.14 -0.28 -3.64
C TRP A 63 5.64 -0.12 -3.39
N MET A 64 4.81 -0.31 -4.41
CA MET A 64 3.36 -0.33 -4.24
C MET A 64 2.91 -1.44 -3.28
N ILE A 65 3.48 -2.64 -3.41
CA ILE A 65 3.20 -3.76 -2.50
C ILE A 65 3.68 -3.42 -1.09
N GLU A 66 4.86 -2.83 -0.96
CA GLU A 66 5.41 -2.40 0.32
C GLU A 66 4.53 -1.34 1.02
N LEU A 67 4.02 -0.36 0.27
CA LEU A 67 3.04 0.61 0.77
C LEU A 67 1.78 -0.06 1.31
N CYS A 68 1.27 -1.08 0.61
CA CYS A 68 0.13 -1.86 1.08
C CYS A 68 0.48 -2.62 2.36
N THR A 69 1.66 -3.23 2.42
CA THR A 69 2.14 -3.95 3.61
C THR A 69 2.23 -3.01 4.81
N ILE A 70 2.74 -1.79 4.67
CA ILE A 70 2.80 -0.80 5.77
C ILE A 70 1.40 -0.48 6.31
N ILE A 71 0.41 -0.29 5.43
CA ILE A 71 -0.98 -0.02 5.85
C ILE A 71 -1.63 -1.26 6.49
N GLU A 72 -1.43 -2.44 5.91
CA GLU A 72 -1.93 -3.70 6.46
C GLU A 72 -1.36 -3.95 7.86
N ASP A 73 -0.07 -3.72 8.05
CA ASP A 73 0.60 -3.92 9.33
C ASP A 73 0.13 -2.89 10.38
N LEU A 74 -0.01 -1.61 10.00
CA LEU A 74 -0.63 -0.59 10.86
C LEU A 74 -2.01 -1.03 11.36
N LEU A 75 -2.89 -1.50 10.46
CA LEU A 75 -4.25 -1.89 10.84
C LEU A 75 -4.29 -3.18 11.65
N ASN A 76 -3.42 -4.15 11.34
CA ASN A 76 -3.28 -5.37 12.13
C ASN A 76 -2.79 -5.09 13.55
N GLN A 77 -1.80 -4.21 13.71
CA GLN A 77 -1.30 -3.82 15.02
C GLN A 77 -2.36 -3.07 15.83
N LEU A 78 -3.12 -2.17 15.20
CA LEU A 78 -4.27 -1.51 15.82
C LEU A 78 -5.34 -2.53 16.25
N TYR A 79 -5.67 -3.49 15.39
CA TYR A 79 -6.65 -4.54 15.70
C TYR A 79 -6.17 -5.39 16.87
N GLN A 80 -4.90 -5.81 16.85
CA GLN A 80 -4.32 -6.64 17.89
C GLN A 80 -4.30 -5.96 19.26
N GLN A 81 -3.94 -4.67 19.31
CA GLN A 81 -3.91 -3.93 20.57
C GLN A 81 -5.30 -3.60 21.09
N THR A 82 -6.28 -3.43 20.20
CA THR A 82 -7.68 -3.18 20.53
C THR A 82 -8.36 -4.43 21.07
N HIS A 83 -8.27 -5.55 20.35
CA HIS A 83 -8.98 -6.78 20.68
C HIS A 83 -8.17 -7.79 21.49
N GLN A 84 -6.88 -7.52 21.73
CA GLN A 84 -5.94 -8.42 22.42
C GLN A 84 -5.83 -9.81 21.77
N LYS A 85 -6.04 -9.90 20.46
CA LYS A 85 -5.95 -11.13 19.67
C LYS A 85 -5.39 -10.84 18.27
N LYS A 86 -4.77 -11.84 17.65
CA LYS A 86 -4.30 -11.72 16.27
C LYS A 86 -5.49 -11.70 15.30
N PHE A 87 -5.33 -10.97 14.20
CA PHE A 87 -6.30 -10.98 13.11
C PHE A 87 -6.36 -12.37 12.47
N ASN A 88 -7.57 -12.88 12.27
CA ASN A 88 -7.82 -14.17 11.62
C ASN A 88 -9.05 -14.01 10.73
N SER A 89 -8.83 -13.66 9.47
CA SER A 89 -9.90 -13.43 8.51
C SER A 89 -10.76 -14.67 8.29
N ILE A 90 -10.18 -15.88 8.24
CA ILE A 90 -10.93 -17.13 8.06
C ILE A 90 -11.98 -17.31 9.17
N GLN A 91 -11.61 -17.01 10.41
CA GLN A 91 -12.56 -17.10 11.52
C GLN A 91 -13.62 -15.99 11.46
N LEU A 92 -13.23 -14.77 11.09
CA LEU A 92 -14.14 -13.63 10.97
C LEU A 92 -15.13 -13.78 9.81
N MET A 93 -14.73 -14.38 8.69
CA MET A 93 -15.58 -14.66 7.53
C MET A 93 -16.71 -15.67 7.82
N LYS A 94 -16.67 -16.37 8.95
CA LYS A 94 -17.81 -17.17 9.43
C LYS A 94 -19.00 -16.29 9.83
N THR A 95 -18.75 -15.04 10.19
CA THR A 95 -19.78 -14.02 10.42
C THR A 95 -20.38 -13.59 9.08
N PRO A 96 -21.72 -13.67 8.89
CA PRO A 96 -22.35 -13.36 7.61
C PRO A 96 -21.98 -11.98 7.04
N ALA A 97 -21.82 -10.96 7.89
CA ALA A 97 -21.46 -9.61 7.49
C ALA A 97 -20.07 -9.49 6.82
N TYR A 98 -19.18 -10.46 7.03
CA TYR A 98 -17.78 -10.41 6.57
C TYR A 98 -17.48 -11.39 5.43
N ARG A 99 -18.45 -12.22 5.02
CA ARG A 99 -18.20 -13.35 4.11
C ARG A 99 -17.71 -12.92 2.72
N SER A 100 -18.14 -11.76 2.24
CA SER A 100 -17.76 -11.21 0.92
C SER A 100 -16.68 -10.13 1.01
N LEU A 101 -16.20 -9.81 2.21
CA LEU A 101 -15.24 -8.73 2.42
C LEU A 101 -13.81 -9.25 2.31
N SER A 102 -12.93 -8.43 1.72
CA SER A 102 -11.49 -8.64 1.76
C SER A 102 -10.93 -8.42 3.16
N ASN A 103 -9.69 -8.88 3.41
CA ASN A 103 -9.06 -8.71 4.72
C ASN A 103 -8.99 -7.24 5.16
N ILE A 104 -8.72 -6.32 4.24
CA ILE A 104 -8.63 -4.88 4.54
C ILE A 104 -9.99 -4.31 4.96
N GLU A 105 -11.06 -4.70 4.28
CA GLU A 105 -12.43 -4.29 4.60
C GLU A 105 -12.87 -4.85 5.96
N ILE A 106 -12.51 -6.10 6.28
CA ILE A 106 -12.80 -6.69 7.61
C ILE A 106 -12.05 -5.93 8.71
N LEU A 107 -10.75 -5.62 8.52
CA LEU A 107 -9.97 -4.83 9.47
C LEU A 107 -10.58 -3.45 9.68
N GLN A 108 -10.97 -2.77 8.60
CA GLN A 108 -11.62 -1.46 8.66
C GLN A 108 -12.95 -1.53 9.44
N ALA A 109 -13.79 -2.52 9.18
CA ALA A 109 -15.05 -2.71 9.88
C ALA A 109 -14.86 -2.97 11.39
N GLU A 110 -13.95 -3.87 11.75
CA GLU A 110 -13.64 -4.19 13.16
C GLU A 110 -13.08 -2.96 13.91
N LEU A 111 -12.16 -2.23 13.29
CA LEU A 111 -11.57 -1.02 13.86
C LEU A 111 -12.59 0.12 14.00
N LYS A 112 -13.48 0.28 13.01
CA LYS A 112 -14.57 1.27 13.03
C LYS A 112 -15.51 1.04 14.20
N ASN A 113 -15.83 -0.22 14.51
CA ASN A 113 -16.62 -0.60 15.70
C ASN A 113 -15.92 -0.24 17.02
N GLN A 114 -14.63 0.07 16.99
CA GLN A 114 -13.80 0.44 18.15
C GLN A 114 -13.36 1.91 18.09
N HIS A 115 -14.14 2.76 17.40
CA HIS A 115 -13.90 4.20 17.24
C HIS A 115 -12.62 4.55 16.47
N ILE A 116 -12.05 3.61 15.72
CA ILE A 116 -10.90 3.84 14.84
C ILE A 116 -11.41 3.89 13.40
N SER A 117 -11.56 5.10 12.87
CA SER A 117 -12.13 5.31 11.54
C SER A 117 -11.51 6.51 10.85
N LEU A 118 -11.74 6.65 9.55
CA LEU A 118 -11.39 7.88 8.85
C LEU A 118 -12.20 9.06 9.41
N LYS A 119 -11.62 10.26 9.31
CA LYS A 119 -12.33 11.52 9.55
C LYS A 119 -13.56 11.59 8.64
N SER A 120 -14.70 12.07 9.17
CA SER A 120 -15.91 12.31 8.36
C SER A 120 -15.60 13.16 7.11
N GLY A 121 -16.19 12.79 5.97
CA GLY A 121 -15.94 13.41 4.67
C GLY A 121 -14.75 12.83 3.90
N MET A 122 -14.22 11.68 4.34
CA MET A 122 -13.09 10.96 3.72
C MET A 122 -13.49 9.56 3.29
N GLU A 123 -14.78 9.31 3.06
CA GLU A 123 -15.34 7.98 2.74
C GLU A 123 -14.74 7.44 1.43
N ASN A 124 -14.52 8.32 0.43
CA ASN A 124 -13.90 7.95 -0.84
C ASN A 124 -12.49 7.35 -0.65
N ILE A 125 -11.73 7.79 0.35
CA ILE A 125 -10.37 7.26 0.59
C ILE A 125 -10.42 5.82 1.13
N GLU A 126 -11.49 5.44 1.84
CA GLU A 126 -11.71 4.05 2.29
C GLU A 126 -11.95 3.10 1.10
N GLU A 127 -12.66 3.59 0.07
CA GLU A 127 -12.86 2.86 -1.18
C GLU A 127 -11.58 2.82 -2.01
N GLU A 128 -10.88 3.94 -2.16
CA GLU A 128 -9.62 4.02 -2.89
C GLU A 128 -8.56 3.08 -2.31
N ILE A 129 -8.39 3.04 -0.98
CA ILE A 129 -7.43 2.12 -0.37
C ILE A 129 -7.84 0.66 -0.59
N THR A 130 -9.13 0.35 -0.63
CA THR A 130 -9.61 -1.00 -0.96
C THR A 130 -9.23 -1.38 -2.39
N ASN A 131 -9.40 -0.45 -3.34
CA ASN A 131 -8.99 -0.64 -4.74
C ASN A 131 -7.48 -0.84 -4.87
N VAL A 132 -6.68 -0.11 -4.10
CA VAL A 132 -5.21 -0.30 -4.02
C VAL A 132 -4.87 -1.74 -3.59
N PHE A 133 -5.54 -2.28 -2.57
CA PHE A 133 -5.32 -3.66 -2.12
C PHE A 133 -5.80 -4.71 -3.13
N GLN A 134 -6.86 -4.43 -3.90
CA GLN A 134 -7.27 -5.28 -5.01
C GLN A 134 -6.21 -5.30 -6.12
N LEU A 135 -5.66 -4.13 -6.47
CA LEU A 135 -4.56 -4.03 -7.44
C LEU A 135 -3.32 -4.78 -6.97
N ARG A 136 -2.99 -4.71 -5.67
CA ARG A 136 -1.87 -5.45 -5.07
C ARG A 136 -2.00 -6.95 -5.33
N ASN A 137 -3.19 -7.50 -5.10
CA ASN A 137 -3.44 -8.92 -5.34
C ASN A 137 -3.27 -9.28 -6.82
N LYS A 138 -3.73 -8.43 -7.75
CA LYS A 138 -3.50 -8.62 -9.19
C LYS A 138 -1.99 -8.62 -9.50
N LEU A 139 -1.22 -7.66 -8.99
CA LEU A 139 0.23 -7.54 -9.21
C LEU A 139 1.00 -8.78 -8.75
N ILE A 140 0.67 -9.31 -7.57
CA ILE A 140 1.28 -10.53 -7.04
C ILE A 140 1.03 -11.71 -7.98
N HIS A 141 -0.19 -11.84 -8.52
CA HIS A 141 -0.55 -12.91 -9.45
C HIS A 141 -0.01 -12.71 -10.87
N SER A 142 0.50 -11.52 -11.20
CA SER A 142 1.03 -11.19 -12.52
C SER A 142 2.54 -10.93 -12.51
N ASN A 143 3.28 -11.51 -11.56
CA ASN A 143 4.73 -11.37 -11.44
C ASN A 143 5.21 -9.91 -11.42
N PHE A 144 4.49 -9.03 -10.71
CA PHE A 144 4.83 -7.62 -10.55
C PHE A 144 4.83 -6.81 -11.87
N SER A 145 4.17 -7.33 -12.91
CA SER A 145 4.05 -6.66 -14.20
C SER A 145 2.73 -5.90 -14.30
N TYR A 146 2.80 -4.57 -14.41
CA TYR A 146 1.63 -3.75 -14.70
C TYR A 146 1.08 -3.99 -16.11
N ALA A 147 1.95 -4.23 -17.09
CA ALA A 147 1.57 -4.47 -18.48
C ALA A 147 0.67 -5.70 -18.70
N SER A 148 0.67 -6.65 -17.75
CA SER A 148 -0.21 -7.83 -17.78
C SER A 148 -1.53 -7.62 -17.04
N ILE A 149 -1.71 -6.47 -16.37
CA ILE A 149 -2.91 -6.13 -15.59
C ILE A 149 -3.65 -4.94 -16.20
N VAL A 150 -2.90 -3.98 -16.73
CA VAL A 150 -3.38 -2.73 -17.33
C VAL A 150 -3.00 -2.74 -18.82
N ARG A 151 -3.81 -2.06 -19.64
CA ARG A 151 -3.63 -1.98 -21.11
C ARG A 151 -2.22 -1.48 -21.48
N GLU A 152 -1.78 -1.84 -22.69
CA GLU A 152 -0.58 -1.24 -23.32
C GLU A 152 -0.66 0.30 -23.23
N ASN A 153 0.44 0.95 -22.83
CA ASN A 153 0.60 2.39 -22.49
C ASN A 153 0.31 2.82 -21.04
N HIS A 154 0.28 1.90 -20.09
CA HIS A 154 0.18 2.25 -18.67
C HIS A 154 1.46 2.92 -18.13
N ASP A 155 1.32 4.07 -17.47
CA ASP A 155 2.42 4.75 -16.78
C ASP A 155 2.50 4.27 -15.31
N ALA A 156 3.36 3.29 -15.07
CA ALA A 156 3.58 2.71 -13.75
C ALA A 156 4.06 3.73 -12.70
N LYS A 157 4.72 4.81 -13.11
CA LYS A 157 5.14 5.88 -12.21
C LYS A 157 3.93 6.68 -11.74
N GLN A 158 3.07 7.13 -12.67
CA GLN A 158 1.86 7.87 -12.32
C GLN A 158 0.93 7.05 -11.43
N GLU A 159 0.76 5.77 -11.75
CA GLU A 159 -0.03 4.85 -10.93
C GLU A 159 0.55 4.75 -9.51
N PHE A 160 1.87 4.56 -9.39
CA PHE A 160 2.53 4.53 -8.11
C PHE A 160 2.35 5.85 -7.32
N GLU A 161 2.51 7.00 -7.97
CA GLU A 161 2.35 8.32 -7.34
C GLU A 161 0.92 8.53 -6.82
N SER A 162 -0.09 8.08 -7.57
CA SER A 162 -1.50 8.07 -7.15
C SER A 162 -1.70 7.20 -5.90
N ILE A 163 -1.19 5.95 -5.93
CA ILE A 163 -1.30 5.01 -4.80
C ILE A 163 -0.61 5.56 -3.54
N LEU A 164 0.58 6.14 -3.72
CA LEU A 164 1.32 6.77 -2.64
C LEU A 164 0.50 7.89 -1.98
N ASP A 165 -0.18 8.75 -2.76
CA ASP A 165 -1.06 9.77 -2.19
C ASP A 165 -2.23 9.12 -1.43
N THR A 166 -2.95 8.17 -2.03
CA THR A 166 -4.05 7.45 -1.36
C THR A 166 -3.62 6.87 -0.01
N VAL A 167 -2.47 6.17 0.03
CA VAL A 167 -1.89 5.59 1.26
C VAL A 167 -1.58 6.68 2.30
N LYS A 168 -0.99 7.79 1.88
CA LYS A 168 -0.69 8.93 2.76
C LYS A 168 -1.95 9.58 3.31
N GLN A 169 -2.98 9.77 2.47
CA GLN A 169 -4.26 10.34 2.87
C GLN A 169 -4.97 9.41 3.84
N TYR A 170 -5.08 8.11 3.53
CA TYR A 170 -5.69 7.11 4.40
C TYR A 170 -5.05 7.14 5.79
N ARG A 171 -3.72 7.00 5.86
CA ARG A 171 -3.00 7.09 7.14
C ARG A 171 -3.20 8.43 7.83
N LYS A 172 -3.12 9.56 7.11
CA LYS A 172 -3.29 10.91 7.68
C LYS A 172 -4.68 11.11 8.29
N HIS A 173 -5.71 10.57 7.66
CA HIS A 173 -7.11 10.78 8.02
C HIS A 173 -7.67 9.71 8.96
N LEU A 174 -6.96 8.60 9.19
CA LEU A 174 -7.29 7.65 10.25
C LEU A 174 -7.25 8.32 11.63
N LYS A 175 -8.31 8.18 12.42
CA LYS A 175 -8.49 8.79 13.75
C LYS A 175 -8.90 7.75 14.76
N TYR A 176 -8.53 8.00 16.01
CA TYR A 176 -9.04 7.27 17.16
C TYR A 176 -9.95 8.21 17.97
N ASN A 177 -11.26 8.05 17.79
CA ASN A 177 -12.30 8.93 18.32
C ASN A 177 -12.85 8.45 19.66
N GLN A 178 -12.03 7.76 20.47
CA GLN A 178 -12.47 7.33 21.79
C GLN A 178 -12.85 8.56 22.64
N PRO A 179 -14.05 8.58 23.25
CA PRO A 179 -14.42 9.61 24.21
C PRO A 179 -13.37 9.71 25.32
N GLU A 180 -13.03 10.92 25.74
CA GLU A 180 -12.23 11.11 26.96
C GLU A 180 -13.11 10.73 28.14
N ASN A 181 -12.72 9.67 28.86
CA ASN A 181 -13.30 9.33 30.17
C ASN A 181 -12.77 10.27 31.24
#